data_AF-A0A821A8T4-F1
#
_entry.id   AF-A0A821A8T4-F1
#
_cell.length_a   1.000
_cell.length_b   1.000
_cell.length_c   1.000
_cell.angle_alpha   90.00
_cell.angle_beta   90.00
_cell.angle_gamma   90.00
#
_symmetry.space_group_name_H-M   'P 1'
#
loop_
_entity.id
_entity.type
_entity.pdbx_description
1 polymer ?
#
loop_
_entity_poly.entity_id
_entity_poly.type
_entity_poly.pdbx_seq_one_letter_code
_entity_poly.pdbx_strand_id
1 'polypeptide(L)'
;KLDNVVDDEVLKLAKNEIIRALDLEEHEIKDTIINDLLENGRQSLSKYEDEFAPDVYKTSINENDGKLMKSLKKYFEQQWKIKYGSSNQWFISFLEEYKDAVNYDSVLKRTAEYGNKYLKDCPILSIILQLLFEGIDDKFFDDTNAFNDLWCAITNNGLKSIENFSDNKKRSVLLQALREYYRPKLFELLEKSKITDKDNLCELALDNVAEYGWSQGLQAVEKRIIKKYFKILIENIPVSSDTSGKSVQPKVEASKSVNDQSGVIGQRTQISWKFSGIEKPRVAWFFNGQPLPINDRFEVTETNDGTSTLSIRQAALADQGVYTARATNAFGEAEAKTTLNIACIKPVINADLNAALQA
;
A
#
# COMPACT_ATOMS: atom_id res chain seq x y z
N LYS A 1 15.76 3.41 30.06
CA LYS A 1 15.68 2.12 30.77
C LYS A 1 14.20 1.81 30.96
N LEU A 2 13.57 1.28 29.91
CA LEU A 2 12.28 0.58 30.02
C LEU A 2 12.69 -0.87 29.85
N ASP A 3 12.90 -1.53 30.97
CA ASP A 3 13.31 -2.93 31.00
C ASP A 3 12.19 -3.75 30.36
N ASN A 4 12.59 -4.51 29.33
CA ASN A 4 11.84 -5.63 28.78
C ASN A 4 11.68 -6.67 29.89
N VAL A 5 10.71 -6.46 30.79
CA VAL A 5 10.19 -7.56 31.60
C VAL A 5 9.25 -8.32 30.67
N VAL A 6 9.84 -9.21 29.86
CA VAL A 6 9.11 -10.40 29.50
C VAL A 6 8.67 -11.01 30.83
N ASP A 7 7.39 -11.33 30.98
CA ASP A 7 6.94 -12.07 32.15
C ASP A 7 7.71 -13.40 32.15
N ASP A 8 8.71 -13.51 33.03
CA ASP A 8 9.65 -14.63 33.10
C ASP A 8 8.89 -15.96 33.19
N GLU A 9 7.66 -15.97 33.71
CA GLU A 9 6.80 -17.15 33.75
C GLU A 9 6.31 -17.58 32.36
N VAL A 10 5.88 -16.65 31.49
CA VAL A 10 5.40 -16.97 30.14
C VAL A 10 6.54 -17.51 29.29
N LEU A 11 7.72 -16.88 29.39
CA LEU A 11 8.90 -17.33 28.68
C LEU A 11 9.34 -18.71 29.18
N LYS A 12 9.40 -18.91 30.50
CA LYS A 12 9.77 -20.19 31.10
C LYS A 12 8.80 -21.31 30.72
N LEU A 13 7.50 -21.03 30.70
CA LEU A 13 6.48 -21.99 30.28
C LEU A 13 6.66 -22.39 28.81
N ALA A 14 6.82 -21.41 27.92
CA ALA A 14 7.01 -21.67 26.49
C ALA A 14 8.29 -22.50 26.24
N LYS A 15 9.41 -22.16 26.91
CA LYS A 15 10.66 -22.92 26.82
C LYS A 15 10.45 -24.39 27.22
N ASN A 16 9.78 -24.64 28.35
CA ASN A 16 9.50 -25.99 28.82
C ASN A 16 8.60 -26.79 27.87
N GLU A 17 7.57 -26.15 27.29
CA GLU A 17 6.69 -26.79 26.32
C GLU A 17 7.43 -27.14 25.01
N ILE A 18 8.36 -26.28 24.56
CA ILE A 18 9.20 -26.53 23.37
C ILE A 18 10.18 -27.68 23.63
N ILE A 19 10.85 -27.71 24.79
CA ILE A 19 11.77 -28.80 25.17
C ILE A 19 11.07 -30.15 25.07
N ARG A 20 9.85 -30.27 25.62
CA ARG A 20 9.05 -31.50 25.57
C ARG A 20 8.53 -31.83 24.18
N ALA A 21 8.30 -30.83 23.33
CA ALA A 21 7.81 -31.05 21.97
C ALA A 21 8.91 -31.59 21.04
N LEU A 22 10.16 -31.20 21.29
CA LEU A 22 11.33 -31.51 20.45
C LEU A 22 12.30 -32.51 21.07
N ASP A 23 12.00 -33.02 22.28
CA ASP A 23 12.84 -33.97 23.02
C ASP A 23 14.27 -33.46 23.28
N LEU A 24 14.38 -32.20 23.72
CA LEU A 24 15.67 -31.47 23.86
C LEU A 24 16.30 -31.54 25.26
N GLU A 25 15.88 -32.47 26.12
CA GLU A 25 16.20 -32.45 27.55
C GLU A 25 17.73 -32.44 27.83
N GLU A 26 18.48 -33.24 27.08
CA GLU A 26 19.94 -33.41 27.21
C GLU A 26 20.76 -32.78 26.06
N HIS A 27 20.11 -32.00 25.18
CA HIS A 27 20.75 -31.50 23.96
C HIS A 27 21.70 -30.32 24.21
N GLU A 28 22.94 -30.39 23.70
CA GLU A 28 24.01 -29.39 23.98
C GLU A 28 23.64 -27.97 23.49
N ILE A 29 22.97 -27.88 22.35
CA ILE A 29 22.56 -26.60 21.73
C ILE A 29 21.08 -26.23 21.97
N LYS A 30 20.41 -26.83 22.96
CA LYS A 30 18.95 -26.63 23.17
C LYS A 30 18.54 -25.17 23.29
N ASP A 31 19.31 -24.36 24.03
CA ASP A 31 18.96 -22.96 24.25
C ASP A 31 19.05 -22.15 22.95
N THR A 32 20.00 -22.49 22.09
CA THR A 32 20.14 -21.88 20.76
C THR A 32 18.92 -22.19 19.90
N ILE A 33 18.53 -23.47 19.82
CA ILE A 33 17.34 -23.91 19.05
C ILE A 33 16.08 -23.21 19.55
N ILE A 34 15.88 -23.16 20.87
CA ILE A 34 14.71 -22.53 21.48
C ILE A 34 14.66 -21.03 21.17
N ASN A 35 15.78 -20.33 21.31
CA ASN A 35 15.82 -18.90 21.01
C ASN A 35 15.54 -18.64 19.52
N ASP A 36 16.11 -19.44 18.62
CA ASP A 36 15.86 -19.35 17.19
C ASP A 36 14.39 -19.61 16.83
N LEU A 37 13.72 -20.53 17.52
CA LEU A 37 12.28 -20.79 17.39
C LEU A 37 11.41 -19.63 17.90
N LEU A 38 11.75 -19.08 19.06
CA LEU A 38 10.98 -17.97 19.66
C LEU A 38 11.19 -16.66 18.87
N GLU A 39 12.33 -16.50 18.20
CA GLU A 39 12.60 -15.33 17.36
C GLU A 39 12.08 -15.51 15.93
N ASN A 40 12.35 -16.65 15.30
CA ASN A 40 12.15 -16.87 13.87
C ASN A 40 11.08 -17.92 13.55
N GLY A 41 10.37 -18.43 14.55
CA GLY A 41 9.30 -19.42 14.35
C GLY A 41 9.84 -20.79 13.96
N ARG A 42 8.93 -21.69 13.60
CA ARG A 42 9.24 -23.08 13.23
C ARG A 42 10.23 -23.21 12.06
N GLN A 43 10.26 -22.27 11.11
CA GLN A 43 11.16 -22.31 9.95
C GLN A 43 12.66 -22.39 10.32
N SER A 44 13.03 -21.97 11.54
CA SER A 44 14.42 -22.04 12.00
C SER A 44 14.91 -23.47 12.21
N LEU A 45 14.00 -24.45 12.35
CA LEU A 45 14.35 -25.87 12.45
C LEU A 45 15.11 -26.39 11.24
N SER A 46 14.95 -25.77 10.06
CA SER A 46 15.70 -26.17 8.85
C SER A 46 17.21 -26.09 9.00
N LYS A 47 17.71 -25.29 9.97
CA LYS A 47 19.14 -25.20 10.31
C LYS A 47 19.65 -26.37 11.15
N TYR A 48 18.75 -27.16 11.72
CA TYR A 48 19.03 -28.14 12.77
C TYR A 48 18.51 -29.53 12.39
N GLU A 49 18.29 -29.81 11.09
CA GLU A 49 17.73 -31.10 10.63
C GLU A 49 18.53 -32.30 11.15
N ASP A 50 19.87 -32.21 11.12
CA ASP A 50 20.79 -33.26 11.55
C ASP A 50 20.80 -33.48 13.08
N GLU A 51 20.22 -32.56 13.85
CA GLU A 51 20.20 -32.59 15.32
C GLU A 51 19.01 -33.37 15.89
N PHE A 52 18.04 -33.75 15.04
CA PHE A 52 16.82 -34.43 15.45
C PHE A 52 16.70 -35.82 14.86
N ALA A 53 16.01 -36.72 15.59
CA ALA A 53 15.56 -37.97 14.99
C ALA A 53 14.64 -37.67 13.79
N PRO A 54 14.75 -38.40 12.65
CA PRO A 54 14.00 -38.10 11.43
C PRO A 54 12.49 -37.98 11.65
N ASP A 55 11.92 -38.83 12.50
CA ASP A 55 10.49 -38.81 12.81
C ASP A 55 10.12 -37.56 13.64
N VAL A 56 10.93 -37.18 14.62
CA VAL A 56 10.70 -35.98 15.46
C VAL A 56 10.77 -34.72 14.61
N TYR A 57 11.78 -34.62 13.74
CA TYR A 57 11.90 -33.50 12.80
C TYR A 57 10.72 -33.43 11.84
N LYS A 58 10.38 -34.55 11.20
CA LYS A 58 9.29 -34.65 10.23
C LYS A 58 7.94 -34.31 10.86
N THR A 59 7.66 -34.80 12.06
CA THR A 59 6.45 -34.46 12.83
C THR A 59 6.43 -32.97 13.16
N SER A 60 7.56 -32.43 13.65
CA SER A 60 7.65 -31.03 14.06
C SER A 60 7.45 -30.06 12.90
N ILE A 61 7.99 -30.37 11.72
CA ILE A 61 7.84 -29.55 10.51
C ILE A 61 6.45 -29.67 9.88
N ASN A 62 5.87 -30.87 9.79
CA ASN A 62 4.67 -31.08 8.98
C ASN A 62 3.36 -30.94 9.76
N GLU A 63 3.36 -31.10 11.08
CA GLU A 63 2.13 -31.00 11.87
C GLU A 63 1.76 -29.55 12.22
N ASN A 64 0.64 -29.08 11.67
CA ASN A 64 0.13 -27.74 11.95
C ASN A 64 -0.57 -27.62 13.31
N ASP A 65 -1.09 -28.73 13.84
CA ASP A 65 -1.75 -28.80 15.16
C ASP A 65 -0.95 -29.59 16.19
N GLY A 66 0.33 -29.84 15.89
CA GLY A 66 1.27 -30.52 16.77
C GLY A 66 1.59 -29.72 18.03
N LYS A 67 2.25 -30.36 18.99
CA LYS A 67 2.59 -29.74 20.29
C LYS A 67 3.42 -28.47 20.10
N LEU A 68 4.43 -28.50 19.23
CA LEU A 68 5.29 -27.35 18.94
C LEU A 68 4.50 -26.13 18.46
N MET A 69 3.63 -26.31 17.47
CA MET A 69 2.83 -25.21 16.90
C MET A 69 1.89 -24.60 17.92
N LYS A 70 1.24 -25.42 18.75
CA LYS A 70 0.37 -24.92 19.83
C LYS A 70 1.15 -24.07 20.84
N SER A 71 2.34 -24.51 21.24
CA SER A 71 3.21 -23.76 22.15
C SER A 71 3.67 -22.43 21.54
N LEU A 72 4.08 -22.43 20.27
CA LEU A 72 4.51 -21.22 19.56
C LEU A 72 3.36 -20.23 19.38
N LYS A 73 2.18 -20.67 18.93
CA LYS A 73 0.98 -19.81 18.79
C LYS A 73 0.65 -19.13 20.13
N LYS A 74 0.61 -19.89 21.22
CA LYS A 74 0.34 -19.39 22.58
C LYS A 74 1.41 -18.37 23.03
N TYR A 75 2.68 -18.65 22.76
CA TYR A 75 3.77 -17.72 23.06
C TYR A 75 3.60 -16.39 22.32
N PHE A 76 3.44 -16.40 20.99
CA PHE A 76 3.34 -15.16 20.20
C PHE A 76 2.13 -14.32 20.57
N GLU A 77 0.96 -14.94 20.81
CA GLU A 77 -0.23 -14.21 21.27
C GLU A 77 0.03 -13.47 22.60
N GLN A 78 0.66 -14.14 23.58
CA GLN A 78 0.98 -13.53 24.86
C GLN A 78 2.03 -12.43 24.72
N GLN A 79 3.05 -12.64 23.87
CA GLN A 79 4.05 -11.61 23.60
C GLN A 79 3.43 -10.35 23.00
N TRP A 80 2.45 -10.47 22.10
CA TRP A 80 1.73 -9.31 21.59
C TRP A 80 0.99 -8.55 22.70
N LYS A 81 0.31 -9.27 23.61
CA LYS A 81 -0.39 -8.66 24.75
C LYS A 81 0.55 -7.94 25.70
N ILE A 82 1.68 -8.54 26.05
CA ILE A 82 2.66 -7.95 26.97
C ILE A 82 3.31 -6.73 26.34
N LYS A 83 3.81 -6.87 25.09
CA LYS A 83 4.58 -5.81 24.43
C LYS A 83 3.74 -4.60 24.04
N TYR A 84 2.48 -4.81 23.63
CA TYR A 84 1.62 -3.74 23.14
C TYR A 84 0.50 -3.36 24.10
N GLY A 85 0.18 -4.19 25.09
CA GLY A 85 -0.96 -3.95 25.97
C GLY A 85 -0.84 -2.68 26.80
N SER A 86 0.31 -2.41 27.40
CA SER A 86 0.48 -1.22 28.25
C SER A 86 0.34 0.10 27.49
N SER A 87 0.87 0.17 26.26
CA SER A 87 0.92 1.40 25.46
C SER A 87 -0.20 1.50 24.41
N ASN A 88 -0.84 0.39 24.04
CA ASN A 88 -1.78 0.31 22.91
C ASN A 88 -3.01 -0.52 23.26
N GLN A 89 -3.79 -0.07 24.24
CA GLN A 89 -5.04 -0.73 24.65
C GLN A 89 -6.03 -0.91 23.49
N TRP A 90 -6.09 0.07 22.57
CA TRP A 90 -6.91 -0.01 21.36
C TRP A 90 -6.55 -1.22 20.48
N PHE A 91 -5.27 -1.59 20.41
CA PHE A 91 -4.79 -2.71 19.63
C PHE A 91 -5.20 -4.03 20.27
N ILE A 92 -5.17 -4.12 21.60
CA ILE A 92 -5.63 -5.31 22.32
C ILE A 92 -7.14 -5.50 22.12
N SER A 93 -7.94 -4.46 22.27
CA SER A 93 -9.38 -4.53 22.00
C SER A 93 -9.66 -4.92 20.54
N PHE A 94 -8.87 -4.42 19.60
CA PHE A 94 -8.93 -4.83 18.20
C PHE A 94 -8.61 -6.32 18.03
N LEU A 95 -7.54 -6.84 18.64
CA LEU A 95 -7.23 -8.27 18.56
C LEU A 95 -8.32 -9.15 19.18
N GLU A 96 -8.92 -8.72 20.30
CA GLU A 96 -10.00 -9.44 20.97
C GLU A 96 -11.25 -9.53 20.09
N GLU A 97 -11.57 -8.47 19.35
CA GLU A 97 -12.68 -8.49 18.39
C GLU A 97 -12.49 -9.52 17.28
N TYR A 98 -11.25 -9.77 16.86
CA TYR A 98 -10.92 -10.70 15.78
C TYR A 98 -10.55 -12.11 16.27
N LYS A 99 -10.49 -12.35 17.58
CA LYS A 99 -9.94 -13.58 18.18
C LYS A 99 -10.59 -14.88 17.67
N ASP A 100 -11.89 -14.86 17.45
CA ASP A 100 -12.65 -16.03 16.98
C ASP A 100 -12.82 -16.07 15.45
N ALA A 101 -12.17 -15.15 14.72
CA ALA A 101 -12.23 -15.08 13.27
C ALA A 101 -11.18 -15.99 12.60
N VAL A 102 -11.52 -16.54 11.42
CA VAL A 102 -10.62 -17.40 10.62
C VAL A 102 -9.31 -16.69 10.25
N ASN A 103 -9.37 -15.38 9.97
CA ASN A 103 -8.20 -14.59 9.63
C ASN A 103 -7.24 -14.48 10.82
N TYR A 104 -7.75 -14.41 12.07
CA TYR A 104 -6.89 -14.30 13.25
C TYR A 104 -6.05 -15.55 13.50
N ASP A 105 -6.67 -16.74 13.47
CA ASP A 105 -5.90 -17.99 13.61
C ASP A 105 -4.88 -18.13 12.48
N SER A 106 -5.23 -17.71 11.26
CA SER A 106 -4.34 -17.75 10.11
C SER A 106 -3.11 -16.85 10.29
N VAL A 107 -3.29 -15.62 10.78
CA VAL A 107 -2.18 -14.69 11.11
C VAL A 107 -1.32 -15.21 12.25
N LEU A 108 -1.95 -15.77 13.29
CA LEU A 108 -1.22 -16.35 14.42
C LEU A 108 -0.42 -17.59 14.00
N LYS A 109 -1.01 -18.45 13.17
CA LYS A 109 -0.35 -19.60 12.57
C LYS A 109 0.86 -19.18 11.76
N ARG A 110 0.70 -18.22 10.84
CA ARG A 110 1.81 -17.70 10.03
C ARG A 110 2.93 -17.12 10.91
N THR A 111 2.57 -16.39 11.96
CA THR A 111 3.55 -15.88 12.93
C THR A 111 4.29 -17.03 13.63
N ALA A 112 3.61 -18.11 14.02
CA ALA A 112 4.26 -19.26 14.62
C ALA A 112 5.18 -20.02 13.63
N GLU A 113 4.82 -20.04 12.34
CA GLU A 113 5.61 -20.70 11.30
C GLU A 113 6.89 -19.92 10.94
N TYR A 114 6.78 -18.60 10.78
CA TYR A 114 7.86 -17.74 10.29
C TYR A 114 8.47 -16.80 11.35
N GLY A 115 7.93 -16.80 12.57
CA GLY A 115 8.37 -15.97 13.68
C GLY A 115 8.23 -14.48 13.46
N ASN A 116 9.01 -13.71 14.21
CA ASN A 116 8.98 -12.25 14.18
C ASN A 116 9.67 -11.65 12.95
N LYS A 117 10.08 -12.46 11.95
CA LYS A 117 10.76 -11.97 10.74
C LYS A 117 9.94 -10.91 10.01
N TYR A 118 8.63 -11.11 9.86
CA TYR A 118 7.71 -10.15 9.22
C TYR A 118 7.19 -9.05 10.17
N LEU A 119 7.53 -9.15 11.46
CA LEU A 119 7.02 -8.32 12.54
C LEU A 119 8.11 -7.43 13.17
N LYS A 120 9.34 -7.45 12.65
CA LYS A 120 10.51 -6.82 13.31
C LYS A 120 10.44 -5.29 13.30
N ASP A 121 10.12 -4.70 12.16
CA ASP A 121 10.19 -3.24 12.02
C ASP A 121 8.90 -2.56 12.48
N CYS A 122 7.74 -3.11 12.12
CA CYS A 122 6.42 -2.50 12.37
C CYS A 122 5.31 -3.51 12.71
N PRO A 123 5.47 -4.23 13.84
CA PRO A 123 4.64 -5.38 14.18
C PRO A 123 3.13 -5.10 14.23
N ILE A 124 2.70 -4.00 14.85
CA ILE A 124 1.27 -3.65 14.97
C ILE A 124 0.64 -3.47 13.59
N LEU A 125 1.28 -2.69 12.73
CA LEU A 125 0.79 -2.43 11.37
C LEU A 125 0.80 -3.71 10.54
N SER A 126 1.86 -4.52 10.61
CA SER A 126 1.94 -5.81 9.91
C SER A 126 0.81 -6.77 10.31
N ILE A 127 0.48 -6.86 11.60
CA ILE A 127 -0.60 -7.72 12.10
C ILE A 127 -1.96 -7.21 11.60
N ILE A 128 -2.20 -5.90 11.69
CA ILE A 128 -3.47 -5.28 11.25
C ILE A 128 -3.69 -5.47 9.75
N LEU A 129 -2.67 -5.25 8.93
CA LEU A 129 -2.78 -5.44 7.48
C LEU A 129 -3.12 -6.88 7.13
N GLN A 130 -2.50 -7.85 7.80
CA GLN A 130 -2.82 -9.27 7.58
C GLN A 130 -4.24 -9.65 8.02
N LEU A 131 -4.80 -8.98 9.04
CA LEU A 131 -6.16 -9.25 9.54
C LEU A 131 -7.26 -8.60 8.70
N LEU A 132 -7.03 -7.38 8.20
CA LEU A 132 -8.07 -6.54 7.58
C LEU A 132 -8.23 -6.74 6.07
N PHE A 133 -7.20 -7.24 5.39
CA PHE A 133 -7.21 -7.47 3.95
C PHE A 133 -7.33 -8.98 3.68
N GLU A 134 -8.54 -9.39 3.29
CA GLU A 134 -8.82 -10.75 2.83
C GLU A 134 -8.16 -10.99 1.47
N GLY A 135 -7.65 -12.21 1.24
CA GLY A 135 -6.95 -12.57 0.00
C GLY A 135 -5.44 -12.33 0.03
N ILE A 136 -4.88 -11.88 1.15
CA ILE A 136 -3.46 -12.00 1.42
C ILE A 136 -3.15 -13.45 1.88
N ASP A 137 -3.39 -14.39 0.97
CA ASP A 137 -3.10 -15.80 1.15
C ASP A 137 -1.59 -16.07 1.01
N ASP A 138 -1.17 -17.32 1.26
CA ASP A 138 0.25 -17.68 1.19
C ASP A 138 0.81 -17.49 -0.24
N LYS A 139 -0.03 -17.56 -1.29
CA LYS A 139 0.36 -17.27 -2.69
C LYS A 139 0.53 -15.77 -2.96
N PHE A 140 -0.25 -14.91 -2.31
CA PHE A 140 -0.17 -13.45 -2.39
C PHE A 140 1.07 -12.92 -1.66
N PHE A 141 1.55 -13.63 -0.63
CA PHE A 141 2.81 -13.32 0.05
C PHE A 141 4.05 -13.92 -0.64
N ASP A 142 3.89 -15.03 -1.39
CA ASP A 142 4.95 -15.56 -2.25
C ASP A 142 5.28 -14.61 -3.41
N ASP A 143 4.30 -13.83 -3.89
CA ASP A 143 4.54 -12.65 -4.73
C ASP A 143 4.86 -11.45 -3.83
N THR A 144 6.14 -11.35 -3.44
CA THR A 144 6.67 -10.30 -2.57
C THR A 144 6.29 -8.87 -2.98
N ASN A 145 5.81 -8.64 -4.20
CA ASN A 145 5.51 -7.30 -4.68
C ASN A 145 4.20 -6.74 -4.11
N ALA A 146 3.11 -7.51 -4.05
CA ALA A 146 1.80 -6.91 -3.77
C ALA A 146 1.62 -6.44 -2.30
N PHE A 147 2.10 -7.23 -1.32
CA PHE A 147 2.12 -6.80 0.08
C PHE A 147 3.12 -5.65 0.29
N ASN A 148 4.31 -5.73 -0.32
CA ASN A 148 5.30 -4.66 -0.21
C ASN A 148 4.81 -3.38 -0.87
N ASP A 149 4.08 -3.46 -1.99
CA ASP A 149 3.48 -2.33 -2.68
C ASP A 149 2.39 -1.69 -1.82
N LEU A 150 1.51 -2.49 -1.21
CA LEU A 150 0.49 -2.01 -0.28
C LEU A 150 1.13 -1.37 0.96
N TRP A 151 2.14 -2.04 1.52
CA TRP A 151 2.93 -1.55 2.66
C TRP A 151 3.59 -0.22 2.34
N CYS A 152 4.31 -0.15 1.21
CA CYS A 152 4.98 1.05 0.74
C CYS A 152 3.98 2.17 0.45
N ALA A 153 2.85 1.87 -0.19
CA ALA A 153 1.81 2.87 -0.46
C ALA A 153 1.27 3.47 0.84
N ILE A 154 0.90 2.63 1.81
CA ILE A 154 0.34 3.08 3.08
C ILE A 154 1.38 3.83 3.93
N THR A 155 2.62 3.34 4.00
CA THR A 155 3.67 3.92 4.85
C THR A 155 4.33 5.16 4.24
N ASN A 156 4.28 5.36 2.92
CA ASN A 156 4.79 6.58 2.28
C ASN A 156 3.70 7.62 2.01
N ASN A 157 2.51 7.18 1.59
CA ASN A 157 1.44 8.05 1.08
C ASN A 157 0.22 8.11 2.03
N GLY A 158 0.32 7.48 3.21
CA GLY A 158 -0.72 7.50 4.24
C GLY A 158 -1.97 6.74 3.85
N LEU A 159 -2.98 6.83 4.72
CA LEU A 159 -4.25 6.11 4.58
C LEU A 159 -5.02 6.47 3.30
N LYS A 160 -4.87 7.70 2.80
CA LYS A 160 -5.59 8.16 1.61
C LYS A 160 -5.24 7.36 0.34
N SER A 161 -4.05 6.76 0.30
CA SER A 161 -3.61 5.89 -0.79
C SER A 161 -4.50 4.66 -0.99
N ILE A 162 -5.22 4.24 0.05
CA ILE A 162 -6.06 3.03 0.07
C ILE A 162 -7.53 3.32 0.43
N GLU A 163 -7.94 4.59 0.43
CA GLU A 163 -9.28 5.03 0.87
C GLU A 163 -10.42 4.38 0.08
N ASN A 164 -10.19 4.05 -1.20
CA ASN A 164 -11.17 3.33 -2.03
C ASN A 164 -11.37 1.86 -1.63
N PHE A 165 -10.53 1.32 -0.75
CA PHE A 165 -10.51 -0.08 -0.34
C PHE A 165 -10.92 -0.29 1.12
N SER A 166 -11.12 0.77 1.90
CA SER A 166 -11.43 0.67 3.33
C SER A 166 -12.85 1.12 3.65
N ASP A 167 -13.63 0.26 4.31
CA ASP A 167 -14.82 0.69 5.03
C ASP A 167 -14.46 1.56 6.26
N ASN A 168 -15.45 2.19 6.88
CA ASN A 168 -15.23 3.11 8.01
C ASN A 168 -14.50 2.47 9.20
N LYS A 169 -14.73 1.17 9.44
CA LYS A 169 -14.11 0.45 10.57
C LYS A 169 -12.65 0.13 10.28
N LYS A 170 -12.34 -0.35 9.07
CA LYS A 170 -10.97 -0.56 8.59
C LYS A 170 -10.19 0.75 8.60
N ARG A 171 -10.82 1.82 8.17
CA ARG A 171 -10.23 3.17 8.16
C ARG A 171 -9.78 3.61 9.55
N SER A 172 -10.66 3.53 10.56
CA SER A 172 -10.31 3.98 11.92
C SER A 172 -9.17 3.18 12.54
N VAL A 173 -9.14 1.87 12.31
CA VAL A 173 -8.08 0.99 12.84
C VAL A 173 -6.75 1.27 12.14
N LEU A 174 -6.75 1.40 10.81
CA LEU A 174 -5.55 1.69 10.03
C LEU A 174 -4.98 3.07 10.36
N LEU A 175 -5.84 4.08 10.53
CA LEU A 175 -5.40 5.41 10.95
C LEU A 175 -4.66 5.34 12.29
N GLN A 176 -5.20 4.64 13.28
CA GLN A 176 -4.57 4.50 14.57
C GLN A 176 -3.25 3.72 14.49
N ALA A 177 -3.20 2.65 13.69
CA ALA A 177 -1.97 1.89 13.44
C ALA A 177 -0.86 2.75 12.82
N LEU A 178 -1.22 3.58 11.84
CA LEU A 178 -0.31 4.52 11.19
C LEU A 178 0.19 5.59 12.15
N ARG A 179 -0.67 6.12 13.03
CA ARG A 179 -0.25 7.04 14.09
C ARG A 179 0.84 6.40 14.95
N GLU A 180 0.66 5.16 15.40
CA GLU A 180 1.70 4.47 16.18
C GLU A 180 2.98 4.18 15.39
N TYR A 181 2.86 3.91 14.09
CA TYR A 181 4.01 3.73 13.20
C TYR A 181 4.84 5.02 13.07
N TYR A 182 4.20 6.15 12.80
CA TYR A 182 4.90 7.42 12.54
C TYR A 182 5.35 8.13 13.82
N ARG A 183 4.64 7.94 14.94
CA ARG A 183 4.83 8.70 16.20
C ARG A 183 6.29 8.78 16.66
N PRO A 184 7.05 7.66 16.83
CA PRO A 184 8.40 7.74 17.35
C PRO A 184 9.31 8.60 16.48
N LYS A 185 9.23 8.41 15.16
CA LYS A 185 10.10 9.11 14.22
C LYS A 185 9.70 10.58 14.04
N LEU A 186 8.40 10.85 14.00
CA LEU A 186 7.89 12.21 13.81
C LEU A 186 8.27 13.07 15.01
N PHE A 187 8.11 12.53 16.22
CA PHE A 187 8.38 13.28 17.45
C PHE A 187 9.89 13.54 17.59
N GLU A 188 10.73 12.55 17.27
CA GLU A 188 12.19 12.73 17.16
C GLU A 188 12.56 13.85 16.17
N LEU A 189 11.91 13.90 15.00
CA LEU A 189 12.17 14.90 13.96
C LEU A 189 11.73 16.31 14.36
N LEU A 190 10.56 16.43 14.98
CA LEU A 190 10.04 17.71 15.49
C LEU A 190 10.97 18.26 16.58
N GLU A 191 11.42 17.40 17.50
CA GLU A 191 12.37 17.76 18.55
C GLU A 191 13.72 18.21 17.97
N LYS A 192 14.31 17.43 17.06
CA LYS A 192 15.55 17.78 16.36
C LYS A 192 15.45 19.10 15.59
N SER A 193 14.25 19.41 15.07
CA SER A 193 13.97 20.64 14.34
C SER A 193 13.69 21.85 15.25
N LYS A 194 13.77 21.68 16.58
CA LYS A 194 13.46 22.69 17.60
C LYS A 194 12.01 23.20 17.52
N ILE A 195 11.09 22.33 17.11
CA ILE A 195 9.66 22.63 17.07
C ILE A 195 9.04 22.26 18.40
N THR A 196 8.47 23.24 19.09
CA THR A 196 7.75 23.02 20.35
C THR A 196 6.32 22.65 20.07
N ASP A 197 5.77 21.73 20.86
CA ASP A 197 4.34 21.40 20.78
C ASP A 197 3.49 22.56 21.32
N LYS A 198 2.91 23.34 20.40
CA LYS A 198 1.95 24.41 20.70
C LYS A 198 0.66 24.12 19.95
N ASP A 199 -0.47 24.35 20.60
CA ASP A 199 -1.80 24.13 20.02
C ASP A 199 -1.98 22.71 19.46
N ASN A 200 -1.42 21.71 20.15
CA ASN A 200 -1.47 20.30 19.78
C ASN A 200 -0.88 20.03 18.38
N LEU A 201 0.17 20.77 18.00
CA LEU A 201 0.82 20.66 16.70
C LEU A 201 1.40 19.27 16.46
N CYS A 202 1.96 18.62 17.47
CA CYS A 202 2.56 17.29 17.32
C CYS A 202 1.51 16.24 16.94
N GLU A 203 0.38 16.22 17.63
CA GLU A 203 -0.72 15.30 17.30
C GLU A 203 -1.40 15.68 15.98
N LEU A 204 -1.57 16.97 15.67
CA LEU A 204 -2.08 17.40 14.37
C LEU A 204 -1.16 16.95 13.24
N ALA A 205 0.15 17.12 13.39
CA ALA A 205 1.14 16.64 12.42
C ALA A 205 1.06 15.12 12.29
N LEU A 206 0.88 14.40 13.40
CA LEU A 206 0.75 12.95 13.41
C LEU A 206 -0.49 12.49 12.64
N ASP A 207 -1.64 13.12 12.88
CA ASP A 207 -2.89 12.81 12.17
C ASP A 207 -2.75 13.08 10.66
N ASN A 208 -2.14 14.21 10.29
CA ASN A 208 -1.93 14.54 8.88
C ASN A 208 -0.91 13.61 8.20
N VAL A 209 0.15 13.21 8.89
CA VAL A 209 1.12 12.24 8.35
C VAL A 209 0.50 10.85 8.24
N ALA A 210 -0.32 10.44 9.21
CA ALA A 210 -1.07 9.18 9.11
C ALA A 210 -2.05 9.17 7.94
N GLU A 211 -2.72 10.30 7.68
CA GLU A 211 -3.70 10.43 6.61
C GLU A 211 -3.08 10.57 5.21
N TYR A 212 -2.02 11.38 5.08
CA TYR A 212 -1.47 11.82 3.78
C TYR A 212 -0.01 11.43 3.53
N GLY A 213 0.63 10.74 4.48
CA GLY A 213 2.06 10.45 4.42
C GLY A 213 2.94 11.63 4.83
N TRP A 214 4.26 11.40 4.90
CA TRP A 214 5.22 12.36 5.48
C TRP A 214 5.23 13.72 4.79
N SER A 215 5.35 13.76 3.47
CA SER A 215 5.53 15.01 2.73
C SER A 215 4.26 15.86 2.75
N GLN A 216 3.14 15.30 2.30
CA GLN A 216 1.87 16.02 2.26
C GLN A 216 1.33 16.33 3.67
N GLY A 217 1.48 15.38 4.60
CA GLY A 217 1.01 15.55 5.97
C GLY A 217 1.72 16.69 6.69
N LEU A 218 3.04 16.82 6.52
CA LEU A 218 3.79 17.93 7.11
C LEU A 218 3.54 19.27 6.42
N GLN A 219 3.27 19.29 5.11
CA GLN A 219 2.86 20.52 4.41
C GLN A 219 1.57 21.12 4.99
N ALA A 220 0.62 20.29 5.42
CA ALA A 220 -0.63 20.76 6.02
C ALA A 220 -0.43 21.59 7.30
N VAL A 221 0.69 21.38 8.02
CA VAL A 221 1.02 22.11 9.25
C VAL A 221 2.05 23.22 9.05
N GLU A 222 2.51 23.49 7.82
CA GLU A 222 3.53 24.50 7.49
C GLU A 222 3.21 25.86 8.13
N LYS A 223 1.96 26.33 7.99
CA LYS A 223 1.54 27.65 8.47
C LYS A 223 1.62 27.83 9.99
N ARG A 224 1.65 26.72 10.74
CA ARG A 224 1.75 26.71 12.22
C ARG A 224 3.20 26.64 12.69
N ILE A 225 4.15 26.40 11.78
CA ILE A 225 5.57 26.24 12.07
C ILE A 225 6.34 27.45 11.53
N ILE A 226 7.31 27.93 12.29
CA ILE A 226 8.20 29.00 11.81
C ILE A 226 8.97 28.48 10.59
N LYS A 227 8.90 29.21 9.47
CA LYS A 227 9.48 28.84 8.16
C LYS A 227 10.91 28.29 8.22
N LYS A 228 11.76 28.87 9.10
CA LYS A 228 13.14 28.38 9.32
C LYS A 228 13.18 26.95 9.85
N TYR A 229 12.38 26.63 10.87
CA TYR A 229 12.34 25.29 11.47
C TYR A 229 11.58 24.30 10.59
N PHE A 230 10.56 24.77 9.86
CA PHE A 230 9.87 23.95 8.87
C PHE A 230 10.81 23.46 7.76
N LYS A 231 11.70 24.34 7.27
CA LYS A 231 12.71 23.95 6.27
C LYS A 231 13.62 22.81 6.79
N ILE A 232 14.10 22.93 8.02
CA ILE A 232 14.93 21.89 8.67
C ILE A 232 14.13 20.59 8.82
N LEU A 233 12.86 20.67 9.19
CA LEU A 233 11.99 19.50 9.33
C LEU A 233 11.87 18.73 8.02
N ILE A 234 11.56 19.43 6.92
CA ILE A 234 11.39 18.82 5.60
C ILE A 234 12.70 18.19 5.08
N GLU A 235 13.85 18.83 5.32
CA GLU A 235 15.17 18.32 4.91
C GLU A 235 15.56 17.00 5.63
N ASN A 236 14.94 16.70 6.77
CA ASN A 236 15.25 15.51 7.57
C ASN A 236 14.14 14.43 7.52
N ILE A 237 13.13 14.58 6.67
CA ILE A 237 12.11 13.55 6.45
C ILE A 237 12.81 12.23 6.05
N PRO A 238 12.37 11.06 6.58
CA PRO A 238 12.89 9.79 6.13
C PRO A 238 12.48 9.59 4.67
N VAL A 239 13.42 9.77 3.75
CA VAL A 239 13.24 9.34 2.38
C VAL A 239 13.25 7.82 2.41
N SER A 240 12.12 7.19 2.08
CA SER A 240 12.11 5.75 1.78
C SER A 240 13.16 5.49 0.71
N SER A 241 14.22 4.78 1.11
CA SER A 241 15.28 4.31 0.24
C SER A 241 14.71 3.24 -0.68
N ASP A 242 13.97 3.65 -1.71
CA ASP A 242 13.71 2.90 -2.94
C ASP A 242 13.15 3.77 -4.08
N THR A 243 13.50 5.06 -4.10
CA THR A 243 13.34 5.88 -5.30
C THR A 243 14.63 6.61 -5.62
N SER A 244 15.54 5.92 -6.32
CA SER A 244 16.55 6.57 -7.16
C SER A 244 15.94 7.28 -8.38
N GLY A 245 14.68 7.70 -8.30
CA GLY A 245 14.07 8.62 -9.22
C GLY A 245 13.46 9.73 -8.39
N LYS A 246 13.82 10.97 -8.72
CA LYS A 246 13.26 12.19 -8.11
C LYS A 246 11.73 12.14 -8.22
N SER A 247 10.96 12.09 -7.13
CA SER A 247 9.51 12.27 -7.20
C SER A 247 9.19 13.61 -7.87
N VAL A 248 8.70 13.54 -9.10
CA VAL A 248 8.36 14.70 -9.95
C VAL A 248 6.86 14.70 -10.19
N GLN A 249 6.28 15.89 -10.29
CA GLN A 249 4.95 16.10 -10.86
C GLN A 249 4.77 15.31 -12.15
N PRO A 250 3.53 14.91 -12.50
CA PRO A 250 3.28 14.27 -13.79
C PRO A 250 3.81 15.19 -14.88
N LYS A 251 4.48 14.62 -15.88
CA LYS A 251 4.97 15.36 -17.03
C LYS A 251 4.25 14.85 -18.26
N VAL A 252 3.75 15.79 -19.06
CA VAL A 252 3.23 15.45 -20.39
C VAL A 252 4.42 15.07 -21.27
N GLU A 253 4.47 13.81 -21.69
CA GLU A 253 5.37 13.39 -22.76
C GLU A 253 4.71 13.78 -24.08
N ALA A 254 5.52 14.31 -25.02
CA ALA A 254 5.01 14.78 -26.31
C ALA A 254 4.08 13.73 -26.95
N SER A 255 2.86 14.14 -27.31
CA SER A 255 1.88 13.22 -27.88
C SER A 255 2.30 12.75 -29.26
N LYS A 256 1.87 11.53 -29.61
CA LYS A 256 1.85 11.04 -30.99
C LYS A 256 0.82 11.80 -31.87
N SER A 257 -0.09 12.55 -31.25
CA SER A 257 -1.16 13.32 -31.89
C SER A 257 -0.90 14.82 -31.71
N VAL A 258 -0.89 15.56 -32.82
CA VAL A 258 -0.77 17.02 -32.84
C VAL A 258 -1.88 17.65 -31.99
N ASN A 259 -1.63 18.83 -31.41
CA ASN A 259 -2.61 19.60 -30.63
C ASN A 259 -3.97 19.79 -31.34
N ASP A 260 -4.01 19.61 -32.67
CA ASP A 260 -5.21 19.59 -33.49
C ASP A 260 -5.37 18.23 -34.21
N GLN A 261 -6.52 17.58 -34.00
CA GLN A 261 -6.91 16.33 -34.67
C GLN A 261 -8.19 16.51 -35.48
N SER A 262 -8.37 15.68 -36.51
CA SER A 262 -9.59 15.63 -37.32
C SER A 262 -10.19 14.23 -37.30
N GLY A 263 -11.49 14.14 -36.99
CA GLY A 263 -12.30 12.94 -37.08
C GLY A 263 -13.35 13.05 -38.19
N VAL A 264 -13.98 11.94 -38.54
CA VAL A 264 -15.05 11.88 -39.55
C VAL A 264 -16.33 11.43 -38.87
N ILE A 265 -17.46 12.04 -39.23
CA ILE A 265 -18.77 11.67 -38.70
C ILE A 265 -19.02 10.17 -38.86
N GLY A 266 -19.51 9.53 -37.79
CA GLY A 266 -19.86 8.11 -37.74
C GLY A 266 -18.68 7.17 -37.56
N GLN A 267 -17.44 7.66 -37.62
CA GLN A 267 -16.25 6.83 -37.44
C GLN A 267 -15.71 6.89 -36.01
N ARG A 268 -14.93 5.87 -35.64
CA ARG A 268 -14.19 5.84 -34.38
C ARG A 268 -13.01 6.79 -34.44
N THR A 269 -12.91 7.67 -33.45
CA THR A 269 -11.80 8.64 -33.31
C THR A 269 -11.11 8.44 -31.97
N GLN A 270 -9.77 8.57 -31.92
CA GLN A 270 -8.99 8.35 -30.70
C GLN A 270 -8.04 9.53 -30.40
N ILE A 271 -8.01 9.93 -29.14
CA ILE A 271 -7.14 10.96 -28.59
C ILE A 271 -6.26 10.30 -27.54
N SER A 272 -4.94 10.41 -27.67
CA SER A 272 -4.01 9.77 -26.73
C SER A 272 -2.94 10.74 -26.23
N TRP A 273 -2.67 10.64 -24.93
CA TRP A 273 -1.61 11.37 -24.24
C TRP A 273 -0.83 10.42 -23.35
N LYS A 274 0.48 10.62 -23.32
CA LYS A 274 1.36 9.88 -22.42
C LYS A 274 1.82 10.79 -21.31
N PHE A 275 1.64 10.34 -20.08
CA PHE A 275 2.09 11.03 -18.90
C PHE A 275 3.20 10.21 -18.26
N SER A 276 4.34 10.84 -17.96
CA SER A 276 5.37 10.24 -17.13
C SER A 276 5.31 10.78 -15.72
N GLY A 277 5.56 9.90 -14.77
CA GLY A 277 5.61 10.17 -13.34
C GLY A 277 6.20 8.94 -12.68
N ILE A 278 6.92 9.15 -11.57
CA ILE A 278 7.47 8.03 -10.81
C ILE A 278 6.35 7.24 -10.14
N GLU A 279 5.37 7.97 -9.61
CA GLU A 279 4.08 7.41 -9.25
C GLU A 279 3.14 7.46 -10.45
N LYS A 280 2.43 6.36 -10.72
CA LYS A 280 1.41 6.29 -11.78
C LYS A 280 0.32 7.33 -11.50
N PRO A 281 0.17 8.38 -12.33
CA PRO A 281 -0.83 9.40 -12.10
C PRO A 281 -2.22 8.89 -12.48
N ARG A 282 -3.26 9.38 -11.80
CA ARG A 282 -4.66 9.16 -12.19
C ARG A 282 -5.03 10.15 -13.30
N VAL A 283 -5.58 9.66 -14.42
CA VAL A 283 -5.98 10.52 -15.55
C VAL A 283 -7.50 10.72 -15.58
N ALA A 284 -7.94 11.97 -15.70
CA ALA A 284 -9.34 12.35 -15.92
C ALA A 284 -9.49 13.12 -17.23
N TRP A 285 -10.58 12.85 -17.95
CA TRP A 285 -10.87 13.50 -19.23
C TRP A 285 -11.97 14.55 -19.10
N PHE A 286 -11.80 15.65 -19.84
CA PHE A 286 -12.73 16.78 -19.86
C PHE A 286 -13.03 17.18 -21.31
N PHE A 287 -14.25 17.62 -21.57
CA PHE A 287 -14.69 18.19 -22.83
C PHE A 287 -15.16 19.63 -22.60
N ASN A 288 -14.54 20.59 -23.28
CA ASN A 288 -14.82 22.03 -23.14
C ASN A 288 -14.81 22.51 -21.68
N GLY A 289 -13.85 21.99 -20.90
CA GLY A 289 -13.67 22.34 -19.48
C GLY A 289 -14.62 21.64 -18.51
N GLN A 290 -15.55 20.83 -18.99
CA GLN A 290 -16.46 20.03 -18.15
C GLN A 290 -16.00 18.57 -18.09
N PRO A 291 -16.19 17.85 -16.96
CA PRO A 291 -15.85 16.42 -16.87
C PRO A 291 -16.56 15.61 -17.96
N LEU A 292 -15.82 14.77 -18.69
CA LEU A 292 -16.37 13.91 -19.72
C LEU A 292 -16.89 12.60 -19.08
N PRO A 293 -18.20 12.30 -19.14
CA PRO A 293 -18.73 11.06 -18.59
C PRO A 293 -18.30 9.86 -19.45
N ILE A 294 -17.62 8.90 -18.84
CA ILE A 294 -17.20 7.65 -19.50
C ILE A 294 -18.42 6.73 -19.63
N ASN A 295 -18.65 6.21 -20.83
CA ASN A 295 -19.78 5.33 -21.17
C ASN A 295 -19.46 4.51 -22.44
N ASP A 296 -20.43 3.73 -22.93
CA ASP A 296 -20.25 2.89 -24.13
C ASP A 296 -19.81 3.63 -25.41
N ARG A 297 -20.01 4.96 -25.46
CA ARG A 297 -19.59 5.81 -26.58
C ARG A 297 -18.21 6.44 -26.35
N PHE A 298 -17.89 6.82 -25.12
CA PHE A 298 -16.64 7.44 -24.69
C PHE A 298 -15.87 6.49 -23.78
N GLU A 299 -14.91 5.76 -24.35
CA GLU A 299 -14.13 4.76 -23.64
C GLU A 299 -12.73 5.27 -23.34
N VAL A 300 -12.23 5.02 -22.13
CA VAL A 300 -10.85 5.36 -21.75
C VAL A 300 -10.08 4.07 -21.49
N THR A 301 -8.91 3.96 -22.10
CA THR A 301 -7.95 2.88 -21.84
C THR A 301 -6.65 3.46 -21.32
N GLU A 302 -6.09 2.82 -20.29
CA GLU A 302 -4.81 3.18 -19.69
C GLU A 302 -3.84 2.00 -19.79
N THR A 303 -2.62 2.28 -20.22
CA THR A 303 -1.55 1.27 -20.33
C THR A 303 -0.51 1.45 -19.22
N ASN A 304 0.25 0.39 -18.95
CA ASN A 304 1.27 0.39 -17.89
C ASN A 304 2.43 1.36 -18.15
N ASP A 305 2.62 1.81 -19.41
CA ASP A 305 3.62 2.81 -19.78
C ASP A 305 3.16 4.27 -19.56
N GLY A 306 1.98 4.49 -18.97
CA GLY A 306 1.44 5.82 -18.66
C GLY A 306 0.66 6.48 -19.80
N THR A 307 0.31 5.74 -20.85
CA THR A 307 -0.53 6.25 -21.94
C THR A 307 -2.01 6.14 -21.59
N SER A 308 -2.76 7.25 -21.69
CA SER A 308 -4.21 7.29 -21.59
C SER A 308 -4.81 7.61 -22.95
N THR A 309 -5.77 6.80 -23.40
CA THR A 309 -6.43 6.95 -24.70
C THR A 309 -7.92 7.07 -24.52
N LEU A 310 -8.50 8.18 -25.00
CA LEU A 310 -9.94 8.37 -25.14
C LEU A 310 -10.37 7.91 -26.54
N SER A 311 -11.33 7.00 -26.61
CA SER A 311 -11.91 6.45 -27.82
C SER A 311 -13.38 6.86 -27.94
N ILE A 312 -13.70 7.62 -28.99
CA ILE A 312 -15.05 8.04 -29.35
C ILE A 312 -15.55 7.09 -30.43
N ARG A 313 -16.48 6.18 -30.13
CA ARG A 313 -16.88 5.11 -31.07
C ARG A 313 -17.61 5.59 -32.32
N GLN A 314 -18.50 6.57 -32.15
CA GLN A 314 -19.29 7.16 -33.23
C GLN A 314 -19.22 8.68 -33.10
N ALA A 315 -18.28 9.29 -33.81
CA ALA A 315 -18.08 10.73 -33.78
C ALA A 315 -19.27 11.46 -34.43
N ALA A 316 -19.71 12.53 -33.79
CA ALA A 316 -20.77 13.42 -34.26
C ALA A 316 -20.27 14.87 -34.29
N LEU A 317 -20.94 15.76 -35.02
CA LEU A 317 -20.58 17.18 -35.07
C LEU A 317 -20.56 17.83 -33.68
N ALA A 318 -21.42 17.38 -32.76
CA ALA A 318 -21.45 17.87 -31.37
C ALA A 318 -20.22 17.48 -30.55
N ASP A 319 -19.42 16.51 -30.99
CA ASP A 319 -18.20 16.08 -30.31
C ASP A 319 -17.01 16.98 -30.65
N GLN A 320 -17.17 17.94 -31.57
CA GLN A 320 -16.15 18.92 -31.90
C GLN A 320 -15.90 19.83 -30.68
N GLY A 321 -14.64 20.00 -30.32
CA GLY A 321 -14.25 20.84 -29.20
C GLY A 321 -12.89 20.48 -28.61
N VAL A 322 -12.62 21.00 -27.42
CA VAL A 322 -11.34 20.82 -26.75
C VAL A 322 -11.45 19.69 -25.73
N TYR A 323 -10.69 18.64 -25.95
CA TYR A 323 -10.54 17.54 -25.01
C TYR A 323 -9.29 17.76 -24.17
N THR A 324 -9.44 17.72 -22.85
CA THR A 324 -8.33 17.88 -21.90
C THR A 324 -8.15 16.59 -21.12
N ALA A 325 -6.94 16.02 -21.16
CA ALA A 325 -6.52 14.95 -20.27
C ALA A 325 -5.73 15.56 -19.11
N ARG A 326 -6.22 15.39 -17.88
CA ARG A 326 -5.58 15.87 -16.65
C ARG A 326 -5.05 14.69 -15.85
N ALA A 327 -3.73 14.62 -15.71
CA ALA A 327 -3.04 13.64 -14.89
C ALA A 327 -2.74 14.23 -13.51
N THR A 328 -3.09 13.52 -12.45
CA THR A 328 -2.93 13.97 -11.05
C THR A 328 -2.14 12.93 -10.25
N ASN A 329 -1.11 13.37 -9.52
CA ASN A 329 -0.43 12.55 -8.51
C ASN A 329 -0.24 13.36 -7.20
N ALA A 330 0.41 12.76 -6.20
CA ALA A 330 0.64 13.38 -4.90
C ALA A 330 1.47 14.68 -4.95
N PHE A 331 2.18 14.96 -6.04
CA PHE A 331 3.12 16.07 -6.16
C PHE A 331 2.60 17.19 -7.05
N GLY A 332 1.51 16.97 -7.80
CA GLY A 332 0.84 17.99 -8.60
C GLY A 332 0.04 17.41 -9.77
N GLU A 333 -0.26 18.30 -10.73
CA GLU A 333 -1.10 17.99 -11.87
C GLU A 333 -0.43 18.42 -13.18
N ALA A 334 -0.76 17.71 -14.25
CA ALA A 334 -0.40 18.08 -15.60
C ALA A 334 -1.59 17.93 -16.53
N GLU A 335 -1.72 18.87 -17.46
CA GLU A 335 -2.80 18.86 -18.44
C GLU A 335 -2.25 18.83 -19.86
N ALA A 336 -2.92 18.05 -20.71
CA ALA A 336 -2.71 18.08 -22.14
C ALA A 336 -4.04 18.30 -22.86
N LYS A 337 -4.02 19.12 -23.91
CA LYS A 337 -5.21 19.56 -24.63
C LYS A 337 -5.11 19.18 -26.10
N THR A 338 -6.22 18.67 -26.63
CA THR A 338 -6.37 18.37 -28.06
C THR A 338 -7.67 18.98 -28.57
N THR A 339 -7.57 19.77 -29.63
CA THR A 339 -8.74 20.27 -30.37
C THR A 339 -9.16 19.20 -31.37
N LEU A 340 -10.38 18.67 -31.25
CA LEU A 340 -10.94 17.73 -32.20
C LEU A 340 -11.89 18.46 -33.15
N ASN A 341 -11.60 18.41 -34.46
CA ASN A 341 -12.49 18.86 -35.52
C ASN A 341 -13.21 17.67 -36.16
N ILE A 342 -14.50 17.78 -36.48
CA ILE A 342 -15.27 16.70 -37.10
C ILE A 342 -15.67 17.11 -38.52
N ALA A 343 -15.21 16.35 -39.51
CA ALA A 343 -15.54 16.57 -40.91
C ALA A 343 -16.72 15.71 -41.36
N CYS A 344 -17.63 16.31 -42.13
CA CYS A 344 -18.63 15.58 -42.90
C CYS A 344 -17.97 14.91 -44.11
N ILE A 345 -18.37 13.68 -44.43
CA ILE A 345 -18.07 13.08 -45.73
C ILE A 345 -18.87 13.85 -46.77
N LYS A 346 -18.19 14.51 -47.72
CA LYS A 346 -18.87 15.13 -48.86
C LYS A 346 -19.52 14.03 -49.70
N PRO A 347 -20.84 14.08 -49.98
CA PRO A 347 -21.43 13.14 -50.91
C PRO A 347 -20.79 13.34 -52.28
N VAL A 348 -20.23 12.27 -52.84
CA VAL A 348 -19.74 12.27 -54.22
C VAL A 348 -20.95 11.98 -55.10
N ILE A 349 -21.40 13.00 -55.84
CA ILE A 349 -22.37 12.78 -56.92
C ILE A 349 -21.60 12.13 -58.06
N ASN A 350 -21.74 10.81 -58.25
CA ASN A 350 -21.34 10.17 -59.50
C ASN A 350 -22.31 10.64 -60.58
N ALA A 351 -21.95 11.73 -61.26
CA ALA A 351 -22.71 12.26 -62.37
C ALA A 351 -22.48 11.38 -63.61
N ASP A 352 -23.13 10.23 -63.67
CA ASP A 352 -23.45 9.55 -64.94
C ASP A 352 -24.85 9.92 -65.41
N LEU A 353 -25.19 11.22 -65.31
CA LEU A 353 -26.45 11.76 -65.82
C LEU A 353 -26.56 11.56 -67.34
N ASN A 354 -25.42 11.51 -68.05
CA ASN A 354 -25.38 11.31 -69.49
C ASN A 354 -25.64 9.86 -69.92
N ALA A 355 -25.35 8.87 -69.07
CA ALA A 355 -25.64 7.46 -69.36
C ALA A 355 -27.12 7.12 -69.12
N ALA A 356 -27.77 7.79 -68.15
CA ALA A 356 -29.18 7.58 -67.83
C ALA A 356 -30.16 8.34 -68.73
N LEU A 357 -29.72 9.37 -69.45
CA LEU A 357 -30.53 10.12 -70.44
C LEU A 357 -30.41 9.56 -71.87
N GLN A 358 -29.46 8.65 -72.12
CA GLN A 358 -29.26 7.98 -73.42
C GLN A 358 -29.76 6.53 -73.45
N ALA A 359 -30.22 5.99 -72.31
CA ALA A 359 -30.94 4.72 -72.21
C ALA A 359 -32.44 4.98 -72.14
#